data_AF-A0A820XF77-F1
#
_entry.id   AF-A0A820XF77-F1
#
_cell.length_a   1.000
_cell.length_b   1.000
_cell.length_c   1.000
_cell.angle_alpha   90.00
_cell.angle_beta   90.00
_cell.angle_gamma   90.00
#
_symmetry.space_group_name_H-M   'P 1'
#
loop_
_entity.id
_entity.type
_entity.pdbx_description
1 polymer ?
#
loop_
_entity_poly.entity_id
_entity_poly.type
_entity_poly.pdbx_seq_one_letter_code
_entity_poly.pdbx_strand_id
1 'polypeptide(L)'
;MKQTTKSTSCLSPFNGKTIVLELGREIGFKTKQELINYLREQQAHISYILTASTDYVLVTSNADSYKIRRAKQLGLPLVNVEYVYEYRRLSPGQAQFDIDKYIIKSVEDQENFAKTGTISMAGTRPSAIKINKFDLNKIKLWNSDDADLPRFDEITHCEIGKWAIFKETNDNSDVFFVLELQVIPEQYYDRTLSDYRLRFRYEKQTIVGEEQQQDKKILIQYAFNDDPNEQQQLFASYYYRLATMPRVTRIREMLPDKLGSKLLLRSLFTHRIDTQILDENVCQLIESIWLESIGDLNKMLSVPPESITLKAIIEAEAALLELRSTNDPAAALRFYSLIPHQPQYNVDLIKNRRILSEKIDLCQMLRDMLTVNELTNWNVKAPIEAKYRALKCHIETVDRSTPEFKNVAKLIQSSTDR
;
A
#
# COMPACT_ATOMS: atom_id res chain seq x y z
N MET A 1 -29.15 -39.12 36.49
CA MET A 1 -28.53 -39.21 35.14
C MET A 1 -29.39 -38.42 34.17
N LYS A 2 -29.01 -37.19 33.83
CA LYS A 2 -29.68 -36.39 32.79
C LYS A 2 -29.01 -36.71 31.46
N GLN A 3 -29.72 -37.40 30.57
CA GLN A 3 -29.33 -37.55 29.17
C GLN A 3 -29.53 -36.20 28.47
N THR A 4 -28.42 -35.56 28.11
CA THR A 4 -28.40 -34.42 27.21
C THR A 4 -28.59 -34.93 25.79
N THR A 5 -29.80 -34.74 25.25
CA THR A 5 -30.10 -34.86 23.82
C THR A 5 -29.30 -33.80 23.06
N LYS A 6 -28.26 -34.22 22.33
CA LYS A 6 -27.60 -33.39 21.32
C LYS A 6 -28.60 -33.14 20.19
N SER A 7 -29.15 -31.93 20.11
CA SER A 7 -29.80 -31.43 18.91
C SER A 7 -28.72 -31.23 17.84
N THR A 8 -28.71 -32.06 16.81
CA THR A 8 -27.97 -31.80 15.58
C THR A 8 -28.63 -30.62 14.87
N SER A 9 -28.18 -29.41 15.16
CA SER A 9 -28.53 -28.22 14.39
C SER A 9 -28.01 -28.41 12.96
N CYS A 10 -28.91 -28.55 11.99
CA CYS A 10 -28.55 -28.51 10.58
C CYS A 10 -27.96 -27.12 10.30
N LEU A 11 -26.64 -27.03 10.14
CA LEU A 11 -25.95 -25.76 9.93
C LEU A 11 -26.37 -25.17 8.59
N SER A 12 -26.55 -23.86 8.58
CA SER A 12 -26.88 -23.09 7.38
C SER A 12 -25.83 -23.30 6.28
N PRO A 13 -26.21 -23.36 4.99
CA PRO A 13 -25.24 -23.50 3.89
C PRO A 13 -24.33 -22.27 3.74
N PHE A 14 -24.64 -21.18 4.43
CA PHE A 14 -23.82 -19.97 4.49
C PHE A 14 -22.81 -19.98 5.63
N ASN A 15 -22.91 -20.93 6.58
CA ASN A 15 -22.08 -20.93 7.77
C ASN A 15 -20.59 -21.07 7.44
N GLY A 16 -19.78 -20.13 7.92
CA GLY A 16 -18.33 -20.11 7.73
C GLY A 16 -17.88 -19.78 6.31
N LYS A 17 -18.81 -19.42 5.41
CA LYS A 17 -18.51 -19.09 4.01
C LYS A 17 -18.14 -17.62 3.85
N THR A 18 -17.09 -17.34 3.07
CA THR A 18 -16.70 -16.00 2.67
C THR A 18 -17.40 -15.62 1.37
N ILE A 19 -18.29 -14.63 1.43
CA ILE A 19 -19.16 -14.25 0.31
C ILE A 19 -18.88 -12.80 -0.08
N VAL A 20 -18.72 -12.54 -1.37
CA VAL A 20 -18.64 -11.18 -1.92
C VAL A 20 -19.97 -10.82 -2.59
N LEU A 21 -20.47 -9.63 -2.33
CA LEU A 21 -21.73 -9.13 -2.91
C LEU A 21 -21.44 -8.19 -4.09
N GLU A 22 -21.98 -8.53 -5.25
CA GLU A 22 -22.03 -7.70 -6.45
C GLU A 22 -23.47 -7.58 -6.92
N LEU A 23 -24.22 -6.71 -6.24
CA LEU A 23 -25.64 -6.48 -6.50
C LEU A 23 -25.80 -5.28 -7.44
N GLY A 24 -26.66 -5.43 -8.44
CA GLY A 24 -26.98 -4.37 -9.39
C GLY A 24 -27.75 -3.20 -8.76
N ARG A 25 -27.88 -2.11 -9.53
CA ARG A 25 -28.47 -0.85 -9.08
C ARG A 25 -29.98 -0.92 -8.86
N GLU A 26 -30.62 -1.98 -9.38
CA GLU A 26 -32.03 -2.32 -9.19
C GLU A 26 -32.37 -2.71 -7.75
N ILE A 27 -31.38 -3.15 -6.95
CA ILE A 27 -31.59 -3.44 -5.53
C ILE A 27 -31.36 -2.17 -4.70
N GLY A 28 -32.45 -1.65 -4.12
CA GLY A 28 -32.40 -0.50 -3.22
C GLY A 28 -31.55 -0.73 -1.97
N PHE A 29 -31.00 0.35 -1.41
CA PHE A 29 -30.10 0.32 -0.25
C PHE A 29 -30.66 -0.48 0.94
N LYS A 30 -31.96 -0.32 1.24
CA LYS A 30 -32.65 -1.02 2.33
C LYS A 30 -32.62 -2.54 2.15
N THR A 31 -32.97 -3.03 0.96
CA THR A 31 -32.98 -4.45 0.62
C THR A 31 -31.57 -5.07 0.65
N LYS A 32 -30.54 -4.30 0.25
CA LYS A 32 -29.14 -4.72 0.36
C LYS A 32 -28.71 -4.90 1.81
N GLN A 33 -29.11 -4.00 2.72
CA GLN A 33 -28.82 -4.13 4.15
C GLN A 33 -29.54 -5.32 4.77
N GLU A 34 -30.80 -5.57 4.41
CA GLU A 34 -31.56 -6.74 4.87
C GLU A 34 -30.88 -8.06 4.46
N LEU A 35 -30.39 -8.15 3.22
CA LEU A 35 -29.66 -9.32 2.73
C LEU A 35 -28.34 -9.55 3.50
N ILE A 36 -27.57 -8.47 3.71
CA ILE A 36 -26.31 -8.51 4.46
C ILE A 36 -26.54 -8.99 5.90
N ASN A 37 -27.57 -8.46 6.57
CA ASN A 37 -27.89 -8.83 7.93
C ASN A 37 -28.31 -10.31 8.02
N TYR A 38 -29.15 -10.76 7.10
CA TYR A 38 -29.56 -12.16 7.02
C TYR A 38 -28.37 -13.12 6.85
N LEU A 39 -27.45 -12.82 5.92
CA LEU A 39 -26.26 -13.66 5.72
C LEU A 39 -25.35 -13.71 6.95
N ARG A 40 -25.22 -12.60 7.70
CA ARG A 40 -24.47 -12.55 8.96
C ARG A 40 -25.13 -13.37 10.07
N GLU A 41 -26.47 -13.31 10.19
CA GLU A 41 -27.23 -14.15 11.13
C GLU A 41 -27.01 -15.64 10.85
N GLN A 42 -26.80 -16.00 9.57
CA GLN A 42 -26.44 -17.36 9.13
C GLN A 42 -24.94 -17.69 9.26
N GLN A 43 -24.16 -16.87 9.98
CA GLN A 43 -22.72 -17.03 10.21
C GLN A 43 -21.84 -16.98 8.95
N ALA A 44 -22.27 -16.24 7.91
CA ALA A 44 -21.44 -15.96 6.74
C ALA A 44 -20.50 -14.76 6.97
N HIS A 45 -19.31 -14.82 6.38
CA HIS A 45 -18.36 -13.72 6.35
C HIS A 45 -18.51 -12.91 5.06
N ILE A 46 -19.04 -11.69 5.16
CA ILE A 46 -19.23 -10.81 4.00
C ILE A 46 -17.97 -10.00 3.76
N SER A 47 -17.28 -10.28 2.65
CA SER A 47 -16.10 -9.55 2.23
C SER A 47 -16.45 -8.50 1.17
N TYR A 48 -15.85 -7.32 1.28
CA TYR A 48 -15.90 -6.29 0.24
C TYR A 48 -14.83 -6.50 -0.84
N ILE A 49 -13.85 -7.36 -0.57
CA ILE A 49 -12.68 -7.61 -1.41
C ILE A 49 -12.73 -9.05 -1.93
N LEU A 50 -12.49 -9.20 -3.24
CA LEU A 50 -12.34 -10.50 -3.90
C LEU A 50 -10.95 -11.08 -3.67
N THR A 51 -10.90 -12.21 -2.97
CA THR A 51 -9.67 -12.95 -2.66
C THR A 51 -9.83 -14.42 -3.06
N ALA A 52 -8.72 -15.16 -3.12
CA ALA A 52 -8.76 -16.61 -3.36
C ALA A 52 -9.44 -17.41 -2.22
N SER A 53 -9.66 -16.78 -1.05
CA SER A 53 -10.41 -17.35 0.07
C SER A 53 -11.91 -17.06 0.01
N THR A 54 -12.38 -16.38 -1.04
CA THR A 54 -13.81 -16.18 -1.28
C THR A 54 -14.41 -17.49 -1.78
N ASP A 55 -15.52 -17.95 -1.19
CA ASP A 55 -16.17 -19.19 -1.61
C ASP A 55 -17.00 -18.99 -2.89
N TYR A 56 -17.74 -17.88 -2.98
CA TYR A 56 -18.51 -17.50 -4.18
C TYR A 56 -18.93 -16.02 -4.15
N VAL A 57 -19.34 -15.50 -5.31
CA VAL A 57 -19.86 -14.14 -5.46
C VAL A 57 -21.35 -14.17 -5.67
N LEU A 58 -22.09 -13.47 -4.82
CA LEU A 58 -23.53 -13.28 -4.98
C LEU A 58 -23.81 -12.13 -5.95
N VAL A 59 -24.56 -12.43 -7.00
CA VAL A 59 -24.86 -11.53 -8.12
C VAL A 59 -26.35 -11.45 -8.41
N THR A 60 -26.83 -10.29 -8.85
CA THR A 60 -28.24 -10.13 -9.29
C THR A 60 -28.41 -10.41 -10.77
N SER A 61 -27.37 -10.17 -11.56
CA SER A 61 -27.34 -10.39 -13.00
C SER A 61 -25.92 -10.72 -13.45
N ASN A 62 -25.77 -11.26 -14.66
CA ASN A 62 -24.46 -11.51 -15.29
C ASN A 62 -23.84 -10.23 -15.91
N ALA A 63 -24.14 -9.06 -15.34
CA ALA A 63 -23.64 -7.79 -15.85
C ALA A 63 -22.10 -7.76 -15.79
N ASP A 64 -21.46 -7.16 -16.79
CA ASP A 64 -20.00 -7.11 -16.86
C ASP A 64 -19.43 -6.08 -15.86
N SER A 65 -19.16 -6.54 -14.63
CA SER A 65 -18.55 -5.73 -13.59
C SER A 65 -17.11 -6.17 -13.30
N TYR A 66 -16.31 -5.25 -12.75
CA TYR A 66 -14.94 -5.55 -12.33
C TYR A 66 -14.89 -6.77 -11.40
N LYS A 67 -15.83 -6.87 -10.46
CA LYS A 67 -15.90 -7.99 -9.51
C LYS A 67 -16.28 -9.29 -10.21
N ILE A 68 -17.19 -9.26 -11.18
CA ILE A 68 -17.60 -10.43 -11.97
C ILE A 68 -16.46 -10.93 -12.86
N ARG A 69 -15.75 -10.03 -13.57
CA ARG A 69 -14.55 -10.39 -14.35
C ARG A 69 -13.46 -10.98 -13.46
N ARG A 70 -13.23 -10.35 -12.30
CA ARG A 70 -12.21 -10.81 -11.36
C ARG A 70 -12.58 -12.17 -10.74
N ALA A 71 -13.85 -12.40 -10.44
CA ALA A 71 -14.34 -13.69 -9.95
C ALA A 71 -14.15 -14.80 -11.00
N LYS A 72 -14.49 -14.54 -12.27
CA LYS A 72 -14.24 -15.47 -13.39
C LYS A 72 -12.74 -15.79 -13.54
N GLN A 73 -11.87 -14.79 -13.45
CA GLN A 73 -10.41 -14.97 -13.47
C GLN A 73 -9.89 -15.84 -12.31
N LEU A 74 -10.55 -15.78 -11.15
CA LEU A 74 -10.20 -16.55 -9.96
C LEU A 74 -10.89 -17.93 -9.92
N GLY A 75 -11.71 -18.27 -10.93
CA GLY A 75 -12.50 -19.51 -10.96
C GLY A 75 -13.59 -19.57 -9.88
N LEU A 76 -14.01 -18.41 -9.37
CA LEU A 76 -15.02 -18.33 -8.32
C LEU A 76 -16.43 -18.45 -8.90
N PRO A 77 -17.31 -19.27 -8.30
CA PRO A 77 -18.68 -19.40 -8.76
C PRO A 77 -19.44 -18.07 -8.60
N LEU A 78 -20.16 -17.68 -9.65
CA LEU A 78 -21.12 -16.58 -9.64
C LEU A 78 -22.49 -17.15 -9.31
N VAL A 79 -23.01 -16.84 -8.12
CA VAL A 79 -24.25 -17.42 -7.60
C VAL A 79 -25.33 -16.35 -7.62
N ASN A 80 -26.48 -16.66 -8.20
CA ASN A 80 -27.61 -15.74 -8.25
C ASN A 80 -28.16 -15.49 -6.83
N VAL A 81 -28.44 -14.22 -6.51
CA VAL A 81 -29.02 -13.80 -5.22
C VAL A 81 -30.32 -14.52 -4.86
N GLU A 82 -31.06 -15.04 -5.84
CA GLU A 82 -32.27 -15.85 -5.63
C GLU A 82 -31.98 -17.09 -4.77
N TYR A 83 -30.75 -17.60 -4.77
CA TYR A 83 -30.28 -18.63 -3.84
C TYR A 83 -30.58 -18.26 -2.37
N VAL A 84 -30.32 -17.02 -1.98
CA VAL A 84 -30.52 -16.57 -0.60
C VAL A 84 -32.01 -16.38 -0.29
N TYR A 85 -32.78 -15.88 -1.27
CA TYR A 85 -34.22 -15.67 -1.09
C TYR A 85 -34.99 -16.99 -1.01
N GLU A 86 -34.66 -17.96 -1.85
CA GLU A 86 -35.26 -19.29 -1.83
C GLU A 86 -34.91 -20.03 -0.54
N TYR A 87 -33.65 -20.03 -0.10
CA TYR A 87 -33.28 -20.62 1.19
C TYR A 87 -34.05 -19.98 2.37
N ARG A 88 -34.25 -18.65 2.34
CA ARG A 88 -35.02 -17.93 3.36
C ARG A 88 -36.50 -18.33 3.41
N ARG A 89 -37.07 -18.83 2.31
CA ARG A 89 -38.47 -19.29 2.23
C ARG A 89 -38.65 -20.73 2.72
N LEU A 90 -37.56 -21.49 2.90
CA LEU A 90 -37.63 -22.88 3.34
C LEU A 90 -37.95 -22.98 4.84
N SER A 91 -38.69 -24.03 5.21
CA SER A 91 -38.94 -24.35 6.61
C SER A 91 -37.67 -24.93 7.27
N PRO A 92 -37.43 -24.67 8.57
CA PRO A 92 -36.28 -25.21 9.27
C PRO A 92 -36.26 -26.74 9.20
N GLY A 93 -35.25 -27.33 8.55
CA GLY A 93 -35.06 -28.79 8.52
C GLY A 93 -34.99 -29.46 7.14
N GLN A 94 -35.11 -28.72 6.03
CA GLN A 94 -34.80 -29.28 4.71
C GLN A 94 -33.28 -29.30 4.48
N ALA A 95 -32.68 -30.48 4.70
CA ALA A 95 -31.27 -30.74 4.46
C ALA A 95 -31.03 -30.82 2.95
N GLN A 96 -30.05 -30.04 2.50
CA GLN A 96 -29.48 -30.00 1.15
C GLN A 96 -30.18 -29.05 0.17
N PHE A 97 -29.81 -27.77 0.31
CA PHE A 97 -30.06 -26.75 -0.71
C PHE A 97 -28.85 -26.68 -1.64
N ASP A 98 -29.03 -27.09 -2.89
CA ASP A 98 -27.96 -27.25 -3.87
C ASP A 98 -27.61 -25.91 -4.52
N ILE A 99 -26.41 -25.41 -4.23
CA ILE A 99 -25.90 -24.14 -4.75
C ILE A 99 -25.65 -24.19 -6.26
N ASP A 100 -25.41 -25.38 -6.84
CA ASP A 100 -25.06 -25.53 -8.25
C ASP A 100 -26.22 -25.13 -9.19
N LYS A 101 -27.46 -25.20 -8.69
CA LYS A 101 -28.66 -24.76 -9.41
C LYS A 101 -28.73 -23.25 -9.61
N TYR A 102 -28.00 -22.50 -8.79
CA TYR A 102 -28.02 -21.04 -8.78
C TYR A 102 -26.74 -20.43 -9.34
N ILE A 103 -25.79 -21.25 -9.81
CA ILE A 103 -24.60 -20.76 -10.50
C ILE A 103 -25.00 -20.23 -11.88
N ILE A 104 -24.67 -18.97 -12.14
CA ILE A 104 -24.88 -18.32 -13.44
C ILE A 104 -23.87 -18.89 -14.43
N LYS A 105 -24.37 -19.64 -15.41
CA LYS A 105 -23.59 -20.15 -16.54
C LYS A 105 -23.37 -19.05 -17.58
N SER A 106 -22.20 -19.00 -18.20
CA SER A 106 -21.85 -18.04 -19.25
C SER A 106 -22.66 -18.29 -20.53
N VAL A 107 -22.94 -17.25 -21.31
CA VAL A 107 -23.57 -17.38 -22.64
C VAL A 107 -22.69 -18.19 -23.61
N GLU A 108 -21.36 -18.18 -23.41
CA GLU A 108 -20.39 -19.03 -24.14
C GLU A 108 -20.60 -20.55 -23.93
N ASP A 109 -21.29 -20.95 -22.86
CA ASP A 109 -21.62 -22.36 -22.60
C ASP A 109 -22.92 -22.81 -23.31
N GLN A 110 -23.76 -21.88 -23.77
CA GLN A 110 -25.02 -22.20 -24.46
C GLN A 110 -24.83 -22.44 -25.97
N GLU A 111 -23.90 -21.73 -26.61
CA GLU A 111 -23.63 -21.94 -28.05
C GLU A 111 -22.87 -23.25 -28.33
N ASN A 112 -22.11 -23.76 -27.36
CA ASN A 112 -21.42 -25.05 -27.48
C ASN A 112 -22.35 -26.25 -27.25
N PHE A 113 -23.54 -26.06 -26.67
CA PHE A 113 -24.54 -27.13 -26.49
C PHE A 113 -25.42 -27.36 -27.73
N ALA A 114 -25.42 -26.44 -28.70
CA ALA A 114 -26.26 -26.54 -29.90
C ALA A 114 -25.61 -27.28 -31.09
N LYS A 115 -24.35 -27.73 -30.97
CA LYS A 115 -23.58 -28.33 -32.09
C LYS A 115 -23.10 -29.78 -31.92
N THR A 116 -23.53 -30.49 -30.89
CA THR A 116 -23.31 -31.93 -30.80
C THR A 116 -24.62 -32.65 -30.50
N GLY A 117 -25.34 -32.93 -31.60
CA GLY A 117 -26.33 -33.97 -31.59
C GLY A 117 -25.71 -35.32 -31.20
N THR A 118 -26.54 -36.14 -30.56
CA THR A 118 -26.32 -37.53 -30.12
C THR A 118 -25.56 -37.71 -28.80
N ILE A 119 -26.34 -37.89 -27.74
CA ILE A 119 -25.90 -38.48 -26.47
C ILE A 119 -25.60 -39.96 -26.71
N SER A 120 -24.33 -40.35 -26.61
CA SER A 120 -23.95 -41.73 -26.32
C SER A 120 -23.38 -41.79 -24.90
N MET A 121 -24.04 -42.57 -24.03
CA MET A 121 -23.52 -42.90 -22.71
C MET A 121 -22.23 -43.72 -22.85
N ALA A 122 -21.09 -43.13 -22.52
CA ALA A 122 -19.88 -43.88 -22.21
C ALA A 122 -19.23 -43.25 -20.98
N GLY A 123 -19.28 -44.00 -19.87
CA GLY A 123 -18.66 -43.61 -18.61
C GLY A 123 -17.18 -43.31 -18.81
N THR A 124 -16.79 -42.06 -18.57
CA THR A 124 -15.39 -41.66 -18.59
C THR A 124 -15.07 -40.97 -17.27
N ARG A 125 -14.11 -41.55 -16.55
CA ARG A 125 -13.56 -41.02 -15.29
C ARG A 125 -13.19 -39.54 -15.45
N PRO A 126 -13.28 -38.72 -14.39
CA PRO A 126 -12.93 -37.30 -14.48
C PRO A 126 -11.48 -37.15 -14.96
N SER A 127 -11.33 -36.70 -16.20
CA SER A 127 -10.04 -36.29 -16.74
C SER A 127 -9.59 -35.04 -15.99
N ALA A 128 -8.44 -35.15 -15.33
CA ALA A 128 -7.81 -34.03 -14.63
C ALA A 128 -7.76 -32.79 -15.54
N ILE A 129 -8.28 -31.67 -15.04
CA ILE A 129 -8.13 -30.35 -15.65
C ILE A 129 -6.64 -30.14 -15.87
N LYS A 130 -6.19 -30.10 -17.13
CA LYS A 130 -4.82 -29.70 -17.47
C LYS A 130 -4.69 -28.22 -17.17
N ILE A 131 -4.19 -27.90 -15.98
CA ILE A 131 -3.65 -26.58 -15.66
C ILE A 131 -2.50 -26.37 -16.65
N ASN A 132 -2.65 -25.42 -17.59
CA ASN A 132 -1.52 -24.98 -18.40
C ASN A 132 -0.44 -24.48 -17.45
N LYS A 133 0.64 -25.26 -17.30
CA LYS A 133 1.83 -24.84 -16.55
C LYS A 133 2.47 -23.68 -17.33
N PHE A 134 2.37 -22.48 -16.79
CA PHE A 134 3.19 -21.36 -17.23
C PHE A 134 4.66 -21.77 -17.10
N ASP A 135 5.36 -21.86 -18.23
CA ASP A 135 6.72 -22.40 -18.28
C ASP A 135 7.72 -21.29 -17.99
N LEU A 136 8.15 -21.23 -16.72
CA LEU A 136 9.15 -20.28 -16.24
C LEU A 136 10.48 -20.34 -17.00
N ASN A 137 10.79 -21.47 -17.65
CA ASN A 137 12.06 -21.63 -18.38
C ASN A 137 12.07 -20.90 -19.73
N LYS A 138 10.89 -20.47 -20.23
CA LYS A 138 10.78 -19.72 -21.49
C LYS A 138 10.93 -18.22 -21.31
N ILE A 139 11.00 -17.75 -20.07
CA ILE A 139 11.05 -16.33 -19.74
C ILE A 139 12.51 -15.94 -19.62
N LYS A 140 12.93 -14.95 -20.42
CA LYS A 140 14.25 -14.37 -20.30
C LYS A 140 14.31 -13.61 -18.97
N LEU A 141 15.29 -13.98 -18.14
CA LEU A 141 15.65 -13.27 -16.92
C LEU A 141 16.99 -12.58 -17.15
N TRP A 142 17.06 -11.32 -16.76
CA TRP A 142 18.28 -10.53 -16.73
C TRP A 142 18.73 -10.35 -15.29
N ASN A 143 20.02 -10.48 -15.01
CA ASN A 143 20.60 -10.06 -13.75
C ASN A 143 20.84 -8.54 -13.76
N SER A 144 21.00 -7.93 -12.58
CA SER A 144 21.28 -6.49 -12.46
C SER A 144 22.54 -6.03 -13.18
N ASP A 145 23.49 -6.94 -13.38
CA ASP A 145 24.83 -6.61 -13.88
C ASP A 145 24.99 -7.01 -15.36
N ASP A 146 23.91 -7.48 -16.00
CA ASP A 146 23.93 -7.89 -17.41
C ASP A 146 24.09 -6.66 -18.32
N ALA A 147 25.03 -6.73 -19.28
CA ALA A 147 25.33 -5.63 -20.19
C ALA A 147 24.19 -5.32 -21.18
N ASP A 148 23.29 -6.27 -21.43
CA ASP A 148 22.14 -6.15 -22.33
C ASP A 148 20.81 -5.94 -21.58
N LEU A 149 20.88 -5.46 -20.33
CA LEU A 149 19.69 -5.14 -19.53
C LEU A 149 18.85 -4.04 -20.22
N PRO A 150 17.54 -4.28 -20.46
CA PRO A 150 16.65 -3.27 -21.05
C PRO A 150 16.59 -1.98 -20.23
N ARG A 151 16.45 -0.84 -20.92
CA ARG A 151 16.27 0.46 -20.28
C ARG A 151 14.87 0.56 -19.68
N PHE A 152 14.79 1.12 -18.48
CA PHE A 152 13.54 1.28 -17.76
C PHE A 152 13.65 2.46 -16.80
N ASP A 153 12.74 3.43 -16.95
CA ASP A 153 12.71 4.65 -16.16
C ASP A 153 12.04 4.39 -14.81
N GLU A 154 12.86 4.30 -13.77
CA GLU A 154 12.41 4.10 -12.39
C GLU A 154 12.06 5.41 -11.67
N ILE A 155 12.34 6.58 -12.26
CA ILE A 155 12.44 7.84 -11.50
C ILE A 155 11.18 8.69 -11.67
N THR A 156 10.66 8.82 -12.89
CA THR A 156 9.60 9.81 -13.17
C THR A 156 8.20 9.32 -12.78
N HIS A 157 7.76 8.21 -13.37
CA HIS A 157 6.34 7.78 -13.34
C HIS A 157 6.14 6.28 -13.09
N CYS A 158 7.17 5.58 -12.61
CA CYS A 158 7.05 4.17 -12.28
C CYS A 158 6.31 3.95 -10.96
N GLU A 159 5.38 2.99 -10.95
CA GLU A 159 4.56 2.61 -9.82
C GLU A 159 4.73 1.12 -9.47
N ILE A 160 4.47 0.76 -8.21
CA ILE A 160 4.39 -0.64 -7.78
C ILE A 160 2.97 -1.15 -7.99
N GLY A 161 2.75 -1.99 -9.00
CA GLY A 161 1.47 -2.64 -9.26
C GLY A 161 1.17 -3.79 -8.28
N LYS A 162 2.19 -4.56 -7.89
CA LYS A 162 2.07 -5.64 -6.90
C LYS A 162 3.41 -5.97 -6.25
N TRP A 163 3.39 -6.39 -4.99
CA TRP A 163 4.60 -6.87 -4.32
C TRP A 163 4.31 -8.00 -3.33
N ALA A 164 5.34 -8.76 -2.97
CA ALA A 164 5.32 -9.73 -1.88
C ALA A 164 6.72 -9.93 -1.31
N ILE A 165 6.80 -10.14 0.01
CA ILE A 165 8.06 -10.37 0.71
C ILE A 165 7.95 -11.70 1.47
N PHE A 166 9.02 -12.48 1.44
CA PHE A 166 9.13 -13.73 2.16
C PHE A 166 10.46 -13.80 2.92
N LYS A 167 10.45 -14.52 4.05
CA LYS A 167 11.65 -14.86 4.82
C LYS A 167 11.74 -16.35 5.01
N GLU A 168 12.91 -16.89 4.69
CA GLU A 168 13.33 -18.22 5.07
C GLU A 168 14.13 -18.15 6.37
N THR A 169 13.69 -18.90 7.38
CA THR A 169 14.41 -19.00 8.64
C THR A 169 15.41 -20.16 8.58
N ASN A 170 16.70 -19.84 8.60
CA ASN A 170 17.77 -20.83 8.77
C ASN A 170 18.55 -20.57 10.07
N ASP A 171 19.17 -21.61 10.61
CA ASP A 171 19.79 -21.58 11.95
C ASP A 171 20.90 -20.52 12.09
N ASN A 172 21.59 -20.18 10.99
CA ASN A 172 22.74 -19.25 10.98
C ASN A 172 22.59 -18.08 9.98
N SER A 173 21.46 -17.96 9.29
CA SER A 173 21.27 -16.91 8.27
C SER A 173 19.79 -16.64 8.01
N ASP A 174 19.44 -15.38 7.83
CA ASP A 174 18.13 -14.99 7.32
C ASP A 174 18.20 -14.78 5.80
N VAL A 175 17.33 -15.46 5.06
CA VAL A 175 17.20 -15.25 3.62
C VAL A 175 15.88 -14.59 3.32
N PHE A 176 15.93 -13.47 2.62
CA PHE A 176 14.77 -12.69 2.22
C PHE A 176 14.55 -12.79 0.72
N PHE A 177 13.29 -12.81 0.32
CA PHE A 177 12.85 -12.78 -1.06
C PHE A 177 11.88 -11.63 -1.26
N VAL A 178 12.11 -10.81 -2.28
CA VAL A 178 11.20 -9.72 -2.68
C VAL A 178 10.74 -9.94 -4.10
N LEU A 179 9.42 -9.89 -4.29
CA LEU A 179 8.77 -9.89 -5.59
C LEU A 179 8.16 -8.51 -5.81
N GLU A 180 8.42 -7.92 -6.97
CA GLU A 180 7.80 -6.66 -7.38
C GLU A 180 7.31 -6.76 -8.83
N LEU A 181 6.12 -6.23 -9.07
CA LEU A 181 5.60 -5.94 -10.39
C LEU A 181 5.50 -4.42 -10.52
N GLN A 182 6.33 -3.87 -11.39
CA GLN A 182 6.52 -2.44 -11.59
C GLN A 182 5.92 -2.02 -12.92
N VAL A 183 5.27 -0.85 -12.95
CA VAL A 183 4.42 -0.40 -14.05
C VAL A 183 4.70 1.06 -14.34
N ILE A 184 4.94 1.39 -15.60
CA ILE A 184 4.86 2.76 -16.12
C ILE A 184 3.47 2.93 -16.77
N PRO A 185 2.59 3.78 -16.22
CA PRO A 185 1.27 4.02 -16.79
C PRO A 185 1.36 4.50 -18.24
N GLU A 186 0.35 4.14 -19.04
CA GLU A 186 0.39 4.38 -20.49
C GLU A 186 0.61 5.84 -20.85
N GLN A 187 -0.03 6.75 -20.12
CA GLN A 187 0.06 8.17 -20.36
C GLN A 187 1.45 8.77 -20.11
N TYR A 188 2.32 8.03 -19.42
CA TYR A 188 3.67 8.47 -19.05
C TYR A 188 4.76 7.64 -19.73
N TYR A 189 4.38 6.69 -20.58
CA TYR A 189 5.34 5.80 -21.22
C TYR A 189 6.06 6.50 -22.38
N ASP A 190 7.38 6.66 -22.23
CA ASP A 190 8.27 7.19 -23.25
C ASP A 190 9.27 6.12 -23.69
N ARG A 191 9.18 5.71 -24.97
CA ARG A 191 10.08 4.71 -25.58
C ARG A 191 11.54 5.17 -25.67
N THR A 192 11.80 6.48 -25.56
CA THR A 192 13.17 7.00 -25.53
C THR A 192 13.84 6.72 -24.19
N LEU A 193 13.05 6.66 -23.11
CA LEU A 193 13.49 6.46 -21.73
C LEU A 193 13.34 5.01 -21.26
N SER A 194 12.35 4.27 -21.77
CA SER A 194 12.04 2.90 -21.36
C SER A 194 11.73 2.00 -22.54
N ASP A 195 12.42 0.86 -22.64
CA ASP A 195 12.17 -0.12 -23.70
C ASP A 195 10.87 -0.90 -23.46
N TYR A 196 10.41 -0.97 -22.20
CA TYR A 196 9.19 -1.66 -21.76
C TYR A 196 8.42 -0.85 -20.71
N ARG A 197 7.10 -1.08 -20.64
CA ARG A 197 6.18 -0.50 -19.64
C ARG A 197 6.11 -1.29 -18.35
N LEU A 198 6.25 -2.61 -18.42
CA LEU A 198 6.13 -3.49 -17.26
C LEU A 198 7.42 -4.25 -17.00
N ARG A 199 7.73 -4.37 -15.71
CA ARG A 199 8.90 -5.09 -15.23
C ARG A 199 8.57 -5.90 -14.00
N PHE A 200 8.88 -7.19 -14.05
CA PHE A 200 8.96 -8.01 -12.85
C PHE A 200 10.38 -7.95 -12.29
N ARG A 201 10.50 -7.76 -10.97
CA ARG A 201 11.77 -7.77 -10.24
C ARG A 201 11.70 -8.83 -9.15
N TYR A 202 12.73 -9.67 -9.10
CA TYR A 202 12.96 -10.67 -8.08
C TYR A 202 14.28 -10.36 -7.38
N GLU A 203 14.24 -10.23 -6.05
CA GLU A 203 15.42 -10.07 -5.22
C GLU A 203 15.51 -11.22 -4.23
N LYS A 204 16.71 -11.80 -4.10
CA LYS A 204 17.07 -12.71 -3.02
C LYS A 204 18.26 -12.13 -2.27
N GLN A 205 18.09 -11.90 -0.98
CA GLN A 205 19.12 -11.36 -0.11
C GLN A 205 19.39 -12.31 1.05
N THR A 206 20.65 -12.65 1.27
CA THR A 206 21.09 -13.44 2.44
C THR A 206 21.81 -12.54 3.43
N ILE A 207 21.39 -12.61 4.70
CA ILE A 207 21.97 -11.89 5.83
C ILE A 207 22.55 -12.92 6.80
N VAL A 208 23.86 -12.82 7.08
CA VAL A 208 24.59 -13.74 7.96
C VAL A 208 25.15 -12.94 9.13
N GLY A 209 24.83 -13.33 10.37
CA GLY A 209 25.36 -12.75 11.61
C GLY A 209 24.70 -11.44 12.10
N GLU A 210 24.86 -11.14 13.40
CA GLU A 210 24.32 -9.94 14.07
C GLU A 210 25.18 -8.67 13.85
N GLU A 211 26.39 -8.80 13.31
CA GLU A 211 27.23 -7.65 12.99
C GLU A 211 27.02 -7.21 11.54
N GLN A 212 26.51 -5.99 11.38
CA GLN A 212 25.95 -5.39 10.17
C GLN A 212 26.93 -5.21 8.97
N GLN A 213 28.02 -5.97 8.86
CA GLN A 213 29.08 -5.72 7.86
C GLN A 213 29.70 -6.92 7.11
N GLN A 214 29.24 -8.17 7.23
CA GLN A 214 29.89 -9.28 6.50
C GLN A 214 28.96 -10.05 5.54
N ASP A 215 29.40 -10.15 4.28
CA ASP A 215 28.89 -10.94 3.16
C ASP A 215 27.38 -10.90 2.86
N LYS A 216 26.90 -9.72 2.45
CA LYS A 216 25.59 -9.60 1.78
C LYS A 216 25.66 -10.20 0.38
N LYS A 217 25.20 -11.43 0.21
CA LYS A 217 24.92 -11.99 -1.12
C LYS A 217 23.55 -11.51 -1.56
N ILE A 218 23.52 -10.65 -2.57
CA ILE A 218 22.31 -10.10 -3.18
C ILE A 218 22.24 -10.61 -4.60
N LEU A 219 21.13 -11.23 -4.95
CA LEU A 219 20.79 -11.60 -6.32
C LEU A 219 19.56 -10.77 -6.71
N ILE A 220 19.68 -9.99 -7.78
CA ILE A 220 18.55 -9.25 -8.34
C ILE A 220 18.37 -9.68 -9.80
N GLN A 221 17.15 -10.07 -10.13
CA GLN A 221 16.76 -10.49 -11.46
C GLN A 221 15.53 -9.73 -11.93
N TYR A 222 15.46 -9.53 -13.23
CA TYR A 222 14.39 -8.79 -13.90
C TYR A 222 13.80 -9.61 -15.04
N ALA A 223 12.52 -9.42 -15.30
CA ALA A 223 11.87 -9.84 -16.54
C ALA A 223 11.05 -8.68 -17.10
N PHE A 224 11.24 -8.41 -18.39
CA PHE A 224 10.58 -7.32 -19.10
C PHE A 224 9.63 -7.88 -20.15
N ASN A 225 8.42 -7.34 -20.19
CA ASN A 225 7.36 -7.76 -21.09
C ASN A 225 6.18 -6.80 -20.94
N ASP A 226 5.60 -6.33 -22.03
CA ASP A 226 4.45 -5.41 -22.00
C ASP A 226 3.10 -6.11 -21.83
N ASP A 227 3.03 -7.45 -21.91
CA ASP A 227 1.79 -8.20 -21.63
C ASP A 227 1.54 -8.27 -20.11
N PRO A 228 0.48 -7.60 -19.59
CA PRO A 228 0.14 -7.64 -18.18
C PRO A 228 -0.20 -9.04 -17.67
N ASN A 229 -0.76 -9.91 -18.53
CA ASN A 229 -1.13 -11.26 -18.14
C ASN A 229 0.10 -12.13 -17.93
N GLU A 230 1.08 -12.07 -18.83
CA GLU A 230 2.33 -12.83 -18.68
C GLU A 230 3.13 -12.34 -17.46
N GLN A 231 3.21 -11.02 -17.25
CA GLN A 231 3.85 -10.45 -16.07
C GLN A 231 3.15 -10.85 -14.76
N GLN A 232 1.81 -10.86 -14.75
CA GLN A 232 1.04 -11.29 -13.60
C GLN A 232 1.18 -12.80 -13.34
N GLN A 233 1.24 -13.62 -14.39
CA GLN A 233 1.48 -15.06 -14.28
C GLN A 233 2.89 -15.36 -13.76
N LEU A 234 3.89 -14.62 -14.23
CA LEU A 234 5.25 -14.68 -13.71
C LEU A 234 5.30 -14.35 -12.22
N PHE A 235 4.73 -13.21 -11.82
CA PHE A 235 4.62 -12.87 -10.40
C PHE A 235 3.92 -13.97 -9.59
N ALA A 236 2.78 -14.47 -10.07
CA ALA A 236 2.00 -15.49 -9.38
C ALA A 236 2.81 -16.79 -9.23
N SER A 237 3.52 -17.22 -10.26
CA SER A 237 4.31 -18.45 -10.24
C SER A 237 5.46 -18.39 -9.23
N TYR A 238 6.19 -17.27 -9.15
CA TYR A 238 7.21 -17.05 -8.11
C TYR A 238 6.59 -16.95 -6.73
N TYR A 239 5.46 -16.26 -6.60
CA TYR A 239 4.72 -16.16 -5.34
C TYR A 239 4.31 -17.54 -4.83
N TYR A 240 3.69 -18.37 -5.67
CA TYR A 240 3.27 -19.72 -5.31
C TYR A 240 4.48 -20.59 -4.95
N ARG A 241 5.56 -20.53 -5.73
CA ARG A 241 6.79 -21.26 -5.43
C ARG A 241 7.31 -20.94 -4.03
N LEU A 242 7.44 -19.65 -3.69
CA LEU A 242 7.90 -19.22 -2.36
C LEU A 242 6.89 -19.57 -1.25
N ALA A 243 5.60 -19.38 -1.49
CA ALA A 243 4.55 -19.69 -0.52
C ALA A 243 4.42 -21.19 -0.19
N THR A 244 4.86 -22.07 -1.11
CA THR A 244 4.89 -23.52 -0.90
C THR A 244 6.24 -24.05 -0.43
N MET A 245 7.26 -23.19 -0.36
CA MET A 245 8.60 -23.60 0.03
C MET A 245 8.64 -23.84 1.56
N PRO A 246 9.22 -24.97 2.02
CA PRO A 246 9.34 -25.23 3.45
C PRO A 246 10.20 -24.16 4.12
N ARG A 247 9.88 -23.81 5.37
CA ARG A 247 10.59 -22.80 6.20
C ARG A 247 10.56 -21.37 5.64
N VAL A 248 9.82 -21.14 4.56
CA VAL A 248 9.57 -19.82 4.00
C VAL A 248 8.22 -19.31 4.50
N THR A 249 8.22 -18.12 5.08
CA THR A 249 7.01 -17.45 5.57
C THR A 249 6.82 -16.13 4.87
N ARG A 250 5.58 -15.79 4.55
CA ARG A 250 5.26 -14.48 3.98
C ARG A 250 5.33 -13.44 5.08
N ILE A 251 6.15 -12.42 4.87
CA ILE A 251 6.24 -11.27 5.75
C ILE A 251 5.21 -10.22 5.30
N ARG A 252 4.51 -9.66 6.27
CA ARG A 252 3.59 -8.53 6.08
C ARG A 252 4.01 -7.28 6.85
N GLU A 253 5.03 -7.39 7.71
CA GLU A 253 5.52 -6.34 8.60
C GLU A 253 7.05 -6.28 8.55
N MET A 254 7.60 -5.06 8.58
CA MET A 254 9.03 -4.73 8.66
C MET A 254 9.94 -5.41 7.61
N LEU A 255 10.38 -4.57 6.66
CA LEU A 255 11.56 -4.82 5.85
C LEU A 255 12.80 -4.29 6.60
N PRO A 256 13.95 -4.96 6.52
CA PRO A 256 15.23 -4.27 6.69
C PRO A 256 15.30 -3.08 5.72
N ASP A 257 15.87 -1.95 6.13
CA ASP A 257 15.92 -0.66 5.38
C ASP A 257 16.54 -0.71 3.97
N LYS A 258 16.94 -1.89 3.50
CA LYS A 258 17.68 -2.12 2.26
C LYS A 258 17.13 -3.27 1.41
N LEU A 259 15.93 -3.76 1.70
CA LEU A 259 15.34 -4.92 1.02
C LEU A 259 14.25 -4.45 0.03
N GLY A 260 14.43 -4.70 -1.27
CA GLY A 260 13.53 -4.22 -2.33
C GLY A 260 14.01 -2.96 -3.06
N SER A 261 13.27 -2.56 -4.09
CA SER A 261 13.56 -1.32 -4.84
C SER A 261 13.27 -0.06 -4.01
N LYS A 262 13.89 1.07 -4.37
CA LYS A 262 13.61 2.38 -3.76
C LYS A 262 12.12 2.75 -3.87
N LEU A 263 11.48 2.36 -4.97
CA LEU A 263 10.04 2.58 -5.21
C LEU A 263 9.20 1.78 -4.20
N LEU A 264 9.51 0.50 -4.01
CA LEU A 264 8.84 -0.34 -3.02
C LEU A 264 9.05 0.19 -1.60
N LEU A 265 10.30 0.52 -1.24
CA LEU A 265 10.63 1.07 0.07
C LEU A 265 9.84 2.36 0.35
N ARG A 266 9.76 3.29 -0.62
CA ARG A 266 8.95 4.50 -0.51
C ARG A 266 7.46 4.20 -0.34
N SER A 267 6.91 3.25 -1.10
CA SER A 267 5.50 2.86 -1.01
C SER A 267 5.17 2.24 0.35
N LEU A 268 6.01 1.33 0.83
CA LEU A 268 5.85 0.68 2.13
C LEU A 268 6.03 1.66 3.28
N PHE A 269 6.97 2.59 3.16
CA PHE A 269 7.20 3.63 4.14
C PHE A 269 5.98 4.55 4.27
N THR A 270 5.39 4.96 3.16
CA THR A 270 4.16 5.78 3.16
C THR A 270 3.01 5.03 3.82
N HIS A 271 2.80 3.76 3.44
CA HIS A 271 1.79 2.92 4.07
C HIS A 271 2.05 2.72 5.58
N ARG A 272 3.32 2.57 6.00
CA ARG A 272 3.69 2.44 7.41
C ARG A 272 3.24 3.66 8.19
N ILE A 273 3.62 4.85 7.72
CA ILE A 273 3.19 6.12 8.33
C ILE A 273 1.66 6.19 8.38
N ASP A 274 0.96 5.67 7.37
CA ASP A 274 -0.49 5.75 7.31
C ASP A 274 -1.25 4.84 8.26
N THR A 275 -0.70 3.66 8.56
CA THR A 275 -1.35 2.62 9.37
C THR A 275 -0.78 2.46 10.77
N GLN A 276 0.32 3.16 11.09
CA GLN A 276 0.99 3.03 12.38
C GLN A 276 0.13 3.59 13.52
N ILE A 277 0.06 2.83 14.61
CA ILE A 277 -0.41 3.31 15.90
C ILE A 277 0.75 4.05 16.55
N LEU A 278 0.55 5.32 16.92
CA LEU A 278 1.59 6.16 17.50
C LEU A 278 1.77 5.87 18.98
N ASP A 279 3.03 5.76 19.41
CA ASP A 279 3.42 5.71 20.82
C ASP A 279 3.20 7.09 21.47
N GLU A 280 2.87 7.11 22.75
CA GLU A 280 2.63 8.35 23.50
C GLU A 280 3.84 9.29 23.50
N ASN A 281 5.07 8.77 23.58
CA ASN A 281 6.28 9.58 23.52
C ASN A 281 6.46 10.22 22.14
N VAL A 282 6.10 9.49 21.09
CA VAL A 282 6.13 9.99 19.71
C VAL A 282 5.07 11.07 19.53
N CYS A 283 3.85 10.86 20.03
CA CYS A 283 2.79 11.88 20.05
C CYS A 283 3.25 13.15 20.77
N GLN A 284 3.82 13.02 21.97
CA GLN A 284 4.29 14.17 22.75
C GLN A 284 5.42 14.93 22.02
N LEU A 285 6.36 14.22 21.39
CA LEU A 285 7.42 14.83 20.58
C LEU A 285 6.83 15.64 19.42
N ILE A 286 5.90 15.07 18.68
CA ILE A 286 5.27 15.73 17.53
C ILE A 286 4.48 16.96 17.99
N GLU A 287 3.72 16.86 19.08
CA GLU A 287 3.01 18.01 19.66
C GLU A 287 3.98 19.11 20.08
N SER A 288 5.09 18.74 20.71
CA SER A 288 6.11 19.70 21.17
C SER A 288 6.75 20.43 19.99
N ILE A 289 7.16 19.70 18.94
CA ILE A 289 7.71 20.30 17.71
C ILE A 289 6.69 21.26 17.10
N TRP A 290 5.44 20.82 16.99
CA TRP A 290 4.37 21.60 16.39
C TRP A 290 4.06 22.89 17.16
N LEU A 291 3.96 22.80 18.48
CA LEU A 291 3.69 23.93 19.37
C LEU A 291 4.84 24.92 19.38
N GLU A 292 6.09 24.44 19.39
CA GLU A 292 7.26 25.31 19.35
C GLU A 292 7.35 26.05 18.01
N SER A 293 7.19 25.34 16.88
CA SER A 293 7.26 25.96 15.54
C SER A 293 6.16 27.01 15.32
N ILE A 294 4.91 26.72 15.69
CA ILE A 294 3.82 27.71 15.63
C ILE A 294 4.06 28.85 16.62
N GLY A 295 4.52 28.53 17.82
CA GLY A 295 4.82 29.50 18.86
C GLY A 295 5.86 30.51 18.40
N ASP A 296 6.96 30.05 17.80
CA ASP A 296 8.02 30.90 17.30
C ASP A 296 7.59 31.75 16.10
N LEU A 297 6.82 31.17 15.17
CA LEU A 297 6.22 31.93 14.07
C LEU A 297 5.31 33.04 14.57
N ASN A 298 4.43 32.76 15.53
CA ASN A 298 3.52 33.75 16.10
C ASN A 298 4.23 34.84 16.90
N LYS A 299 5.38 34.52 17.53
CA LYS A 299 6.23 35.54 18.15
C LYS A 299 6.85 36.45 17.10
N MET A 300 7.36 35.89 16.00
CA MET A 300 8.13 36.64 14.99
C MET A 300 7.28 37.47 14.03
N LEU A 301 6.12 36.95 13.61
CA LEU A 301 5.30 37.53 12.54
C LEU A 301 4.24 38.50 13.07
N SER A 302 3.96 39.54 12.29
CA SER A 302 2.87 40.50 12.57
C SER A 302 1.51 40.01 12.12
N VAL A 303 1.47 38.98 11.26
CA VAL A 303 0.26 38.36 10.74
C VAL A 303 0.24 36.88 11.10
N PRO A 304 -0.93 36.25 11.20
CA PRO A 304 -1.03 34.81 11.41
C PRO A 304 -0.28 34.06 10.29
N PRO A 305 0.51 33.02 10.59
CA PRO A 305 1.24 32.25 9.58
C PRO A 305 0.33 31.69 8.47
N GLU A 306 -0.92 31.38 8.80
CA GLU A 306 -1.93 30.85 7.89
C GLU A 306 -2.35 31.86 6.80
N SER A 307 -2.10 33.15 7.01
CA SER A 307 -2.41 34.19 6.02
C SER A 307 -1.34 34.34 4.93
N ILE A 308 -0.16 33.75 5.13
CA ILE A 308 0.96 33.84 4.20
C ILE A 308 0.78 32.79 3.10
N THR A 309 0.75 33.23 1.85
CA THR A 309 0.56 32.32 0.70
C THR A 309 1.87 31.68 0.26
N LEU A 310 1.81 30.49 -0.36
CA LEU A 310 2.98 29.84 -0.96
C LEU A 310 3.67 30.76 -1.99
N LYS A 311 2.89 31.53 -2.75
CA LYS A 311 3.40 32.53 -3.69
C LYS A 311 4.25 33.59 -2.98
N ALA A 312 3.75 34.15 -1.88
CA ALA A 312 4.49 35.15 -1.11
C ALA A 312 5.81 34.58 -0.55
N ILE A 313 5.83 33.32 -0.11
CA ILE A 313 7.06 32.65 0.36
C ILE A 313 8.07 32.50 -0.78
N ILE A 314 7.64 32.03 -1.96
CA ILE A 314 8.53 31.89 -3.13
C ILE A 314 9.12 33.24 -3.54
N GLU A 315 8.30 34.30 -3.57
CA GLU A 315 8.77 35.65 -3.88
C GLU A 315 9.71 36.21 -2.80
N ALA A 316 9.47 35.88 -1.53
CA ALA A 316 10.32 36.27 -0.41
C ALA A 316 11.69 35.57 -0.48
N GLU A 317 11.74 34.28 -0.80
CA GLU A 317 13.00 33.57 -1.03
C GLU A 317 13.78 34.13 -2.21
N ALA A 318 13.10 34.46 -3.31
CA ALA A 318 13.73 35.12 -4.44
C ALA A 318 14.35 36.46 -4.02
N ALA A 319 13.69 37.22 -3.13
CA ALA A 319 14.24 38.44 -2.56
C ALA A 319 15.47 38.19 -1.66
N LEU A 320 15.48 37.13 -0.86
CA LEU A 320 16.64 36.75 -0.06
C LEU A 320 17.83 36.28 -0.92
N LEU A 321 17.57 35.56 -2.02
CA LEU A 321 18.58 35.14 -2.99
C LEU A 321 19.16 36.33 -3.76
N GLU A 322 18.31 37.28 -4.15
CA GLU A 322 18.73 38.55 -4.73
C GLU A 322 19.63 39.30 -3.76
N LEU A 323 19.17 39.50 -2.51
CA LEU A 323 19.96 40.15 -1.46
C LEU A 323 21.31 39.45 -1.23
N ARG A 324 21.37 38.12 -1.24
CA ARG A 324 22.62 37.36 -1.12
C ARG A 324 23.62 37.67 -2.23
N SER A 325 23.11 37.96 -3.42
CA SER A 325 23.89 38.11 -4.65
C SER A 325 24.29 39.57 -4.90
N THR A 326 23.36 40.50 -4.69
CA THR A 326 23.51 41.92 -5.03
C THR A 326 23.74 42.82 -3.81
N ASN A 327 23.44 42.32 -2.61
CA ASN A 327 23.43 43.10 -1.36
C ASN A 327 22.53 44.35 -1.43
N ASP A 328 21.48 44.30 -2.27
CA ASP A 328 20.54 45.39 -2.48
C ASP A 328 19.56 45.54 -1.31
N PRO A 329 19.56 46.66 -0.57
CA PRO A 329 18.61 46.89 0.53
C PRO A 329 17.13 46.89 0.07
N ALA A 330 16.84 47.17 -1.20
CA ALA A 330 15.48 47.08 -1.73
C ALA A 330 14.93 45.64 -1.68
N ALA A 331 15.79 44.64 -1.90
CA ALA A 331 15.42 43.23 -1.79
C ALA A 331 15.05 42.84 -0.34
N ALA A 332 15.77 43.38 0.65
CA ALA A 332 15.42 43.18 2.06
C ALA A 332 14.07 43.83 2.41
N LEU A 333 13.77 45.02 1.90
CA LEU A 333 12.47 45.66 2.09
C LEU A 333 11.33 44.85 1.45
N ARG A 334 11.55 44.30 0.25
CA ARG A 334 10.59 43.42 -0.43
C ARG A 334 10.32 42.15 0.37
N PHE A 335 11.35 41.57 0.99
CA PHE A 335 11.18 40.42 1.88
C PHE A 335 10.24 40.75 3.05
N TYR A 336 10.47 41.86 3.75
CA TYR A 336 9.65 42.23 4.90
C TYR A 336 8.23 42.68 4.55
N SER A 337 7.98 43.12 3.31
CA SER A 337 6.61 43.38 2.84
C SER A 337 5.84 42.10 2.53
N LEU A 338 6.53 41.07 2.01
CA LEU A 338 5.95 39.76 1.71
C LEU A 338 5.75 38.90 2.95
N ILE A 339 6.65 39.01 3.94
CA ILE A 339 6.59 38.30 5.23
C ILE A 339 6.62 39.36 6.35
N PRO A 340 5.44 39.87 6.78
CA PRO A 340 5.37 40.92 7.78
C PRO A 340 5.86 40.43 9.16
N HIS A 341 6.91 41.08 9.67
CA HIS A 341 7.50 40.77 10.99
C HIS A 341 7.07 41.79 12.05
N GLN A 342 6.99 41.35 13.31
CA GLN A 342 6.82 42.28 14.42
C GLN A 342 7.98 43.29 14.47
N PRO A 343 7.74 44.53 14.93
CA PRO A 343 8.74 45.60 14.90
C PRO A 343 10.09 45.22 15.54
N GLN A 344 10.07 44.44 16.62
CA GLN A 344 11.26 43.95 17.32
C GLN A 344 12.07 42.89 16.55
N TYR A 345 11.55 42.34 15.46
CA TYR A 345 12.27 41.44 14.54
C TYR A 345 12.60 42.10 13.19
N ASN A 346 12.28 43.40 13.08
CA ASN A 346 12.48 44.25 11.92
C ASN A 346 13.66 45.23 12.09
N VAL A 347 14.44 45.05 13.17
CA VAL A 347 15.20 46.13 13.81
C VAL A 347 16.31 46.69 12.94
N ASP A 348 16.78 45.96 11.93
CA ASP A 348 17.90 46.40 11.11
C ASP A 348 18.07 45.48 9.88
N LEU A 349 17.69 45.97 8.69
CA LEU A 349 17.78 45.31 7.37
C LEU A 349 18.90 44.27 7.29
N ILE A 350 18.54 42.98 7.33
CA ILE A 350 19.38 41.78 7.12
C ILE A 350 20.88 42.10 6.91
N LYS A 351 21.58 42.46 8.00
CA LYS A 351 22.91 43.10 7.92
C LYS A 351 24.07 42.15 7.68
N ASN A 352 23.87 40.86 7.94
CA ASN A 352 24.92 39.87 7.88
C ASN A 352 24.38 38.52 7.38
N ARG A 353 25.31 37.64 6.98
CA ARG A 353 24.98 36.31 6.47
C ARG A 353 24.23 35.42 7.46
N ARG A 354 24.41 35.64 8.76
CA ARG A 354 23.71 34.88 9.80
C ARG A 354 22.22 35.22 9.79
N ILE A 355 21.87 36.50 9.84
CA ILE A 355 20.48 36.96 9.76
C ILE A 355 19.85 36.53 8.43
N LEU A 356 20.61 36.61 7.34
CA LEU A 356 20.14 36.12 6.03
C LEU A 356 19.79 34.62 6.08
N SER A 357 20.66 33.80 6.67
CA SER A 357 20.38 32.37 6.87
C SER A 357 19.13 32.16 7.71
N GLU A 358 19.01 32.87 8.83
CA GLU A 358 17.83 32.79 9.71
C GLU A 358 16.53 33.16 8.97
N LYS A 359 16.58 34.09 8.00
CA LYS A 359 15.42 34.43 7.16
C LYS A 359 15.12 33.38 6.08
N ILE A 360 16.15 32.73 5.53
CA ILE A 360 15.96 31.60 4.61
C ILE A 360 15.33 30.43 5.36
N ASP A 361 15.83 30.13 6.57
CA ASP A 361 15.30 29.07 7.43
C ASP A 361 13.84 29.36 7.83
N LEU A 362 13.49 30.63 8.05
CA LEU A 362 12.10 31.06 8.28
C LEU A 362 11.20 30.76 7.06
N CYS A 363 11.64 31.08 5.84
CA CYS A 363 10.87 30.74 4.63
C CYS A 363 10.65 29.23 4.50
N GLN A 364 11.68 28.44 4.81
CA GLN A 364 11.60 26.99 4.79
C GLN A 364 10.59 26.49 5.83
N MET A 365 10.65 26.98 7.07
CA MET A 365 9.69 26.63 8.13
C MET A 365 8.25 27.02 7.73
N LEU A 366 8.04 28.19 7.13
CA LEU A 366 6.72 28.61 6.62
C LEU A 366 6.22 27.70 5.50
N ARG A 367 7.09 27.29 4.58
CA ARG A 367 6.74 26.34 3.51
C ARG A 367 6.38 24.97 4.07
N ASP A 368 7.14 24.48 5.04
CA ASP A 368 6.88 23.19 5.68
C ASP A 368 5.53 23.22 6.42
N MET A 369 5.25 24.31 7.14
CA MET A 369 3.95 24.55 7.77
C MET A 369 2.79 24.62 6.77
N LEU A 370 2.95 25.30 5.64
CA LEU A 370 1.92 25.31 4.58
C LEU A 370 1.71 23.92 3.97
N THR A 371 2.79 23.18 3.72
CA THR A 371 2.72 21.81 3.18
C THR A 371 1.96 20.90 4.14
N VAL A 372 2.18 21.04 5.45
CA VAL A 372 1.40 20.30 6.44
C VAL A 372 -0.04 20.79 6.51
N ASN A 373 -0.30 22.09 6.40
CA ASN A 373 -1.65 22.65 6.42
C ASN A 373 -2.48 22.23 5.19
N GLU A 374 -1.86 22.09 4.02
CA GLU A 374 -2.53 21.50 2.84
C GLU A 374 -2.92 20.03 3.09
N LEU A 375 -2.06 19.26 3.76
CA LEU A 375 -2.35 17.86 4.13
C LEU A 375 -3.41 17.72 5.23
N THR A 376 -3.65 18.78 6.01
CA THR A 376 -4.64 18.79 7.11
C THR A 376 -5.93 19.56 6.77
N ASN A 377 -6.12 19.94 5.49
CA ASN A 377 -7.23 20.78 5.03
C ASN A 377 -7.37 22.10 5.80
N TRP A 378 -6.23 22.76 6.09
CA TRP A 378 -6.17 24.05 6.77
C TRP A 378 -6.82 24.06 8.16
N ASN A 379 -6.87 22.90 8.82
CA ASN A 379 -7.38 22.82 10.18
C ASN A 379 -6.24 22.97 11.19
N VAL A 380 -6.21 24.12 11.89
CA VAL A 380 -5.26 24.43 12.98
C VAL A 380 -5.31 23.38 14.11
N LYS A 381 -6.42 22.64 14.23
CA LYS A 381 -6.60 21.48 15.13
C LYS A 381 -6.44 20.14 14.41
N ALA A 382 -5.46 20.04 13.51
CA ALA A 382 -5.15 18.79 12.85
C ALA A 382 -4.91 17.66 13.88
N PRO A 383 -5.46 16.46 13.64
CA PRO A 383 -5.19 15.31 14.51
C PRO A 383 -3.70 14.97 14.48
N ILE A 384 -3.18 14.41 15.58
CA ILE A 384 -1.74 14.16 15.76
C ILE A 384 -1.18 13.24 14.67
N GLU A 385 -1.99 12.32 14.17
CA GLU A 385 -1.66 11.42 13.07
C GLU A 385 -1.46 12.15 11.74
N ALA A 386 -2.16 13.26 11.51
CA ALA A 386 -1.98 14.07 10.31
C ALA A 386 -0.69 14.90 10.42
N LYS A 387 -0.38 15.42 11.62
CA LYS A 387 0.91 16.09 11.88
C LYS A 387 2.08 15.11 11.70
N TYR A 388 1.96 13.89 12.21
CA TYR A 388 2.94 12.82 12.00
C TYR A 388 3.16 12.52 10.52
N ARG A 389 2.08 12.29 9.77
CA ARG A 389 2.14 12.02 8.32
C ARG A 389 2.87 13.11 7.54
N ALA A 390 2.68 14.35 7.95
CA ALA A 390 3.27 15.49 7.28
C ALA A 390 4.79 15.61 7.48
N LEU A 391 5.35 15.04 8.55
CA LEU A 391 6.81 14.96 8.75
C LEU A 391 7.49 14.08 7.69
N LYS A 392 6.75 13.15 7.06
CA LYS A 392 7.27 12.20 6.06
C LYS A 392 8.51 11.46 6.56
N CYS A 393 8.62 11.25 7.86
CA CYS A 393 9.65 10.47 8.51
C CYS A 393 9.00 9.43 9.44
N HIS A 394 9.71 8.33 9.67
CA HIS A 394 9.29 7.34 10.65
C HIS A 394 10.06 7.57 11.94
N ILE A 395 9.33 7.71 13.04
CA ILE A 395 9.87 7.93 14.38
C ILE A 395 9.37 6.79 15.26
N GLU A 396 10.29 6.21 16.03
CA GLU A 396 10.03 5.17 17.02
C GLU A 396 10.77 5.45 18.32
N THR A 397 10.25 4.89 19.41
CA THR A 397 10.85 5.01 20.73
C THR A 397 11.88 3.91 20.92
N VAL A 398 13.12 4.28 21.20
CA VAL A 398 14.18 3.32 21.50
C VAL A 398 14.13 2.97 23.00
N ASP A 399 14.05 1.68 23.32
CA ASP A 399 14.00 1.20 24.70
C ASP A 399 15.34 1.45 25.41
N ARG A 400 15.29 1.97 26.64
CA ARG A 400 16.46 2.33 27.47
C ARG A 400 17.38 1.15 27.80
N SER A 401 16.86 -0.06 27.76
CA SER A 401 17.60 -1.29 28.01
C SER A 401 18.51 -1.68 26.84
N THR A 402 18.21 -1.20 25.63
CA THR A 402 18.93 -1.56 24.40
C THR A 402 20.37 -1.02 24.38
N PRO A 403 21.29 -1.71 23.69
CA PRO A 403 22.65 -1.22 23.51
C PRO A 403 22.68 0.10 22.72
N GLU A 404 21.77 0.28 21.77
CA GLU A 404 21.63 1.51 20.99
C GLU A 404 21.42 2.72 21.90
N PHE A 405 20.42 2.66 22.80
CA PHE A 405 20.15 3.76 23.73
C PHE A 405 21.35 4.07 24.62
N LYS A 406 21.99 3.03 25.19
CA LYS A 406 23.14 3.20 26.10
C LYS A 406 24.34 3.83 25.38
N ASN A 407 24.57 3.47 24.11
CA ASN A 407 25.63 4.05 23.30
C ASN A 407 25.38 5.54 23.04
N VAL A 408 24.17 5.91 22.63
CA VAL A 408 23.78 7.31 22.41
C VAL A 408 23.89 8.12 23.70
N ALA A 409 23.39 7.58 24.83
CA ALA A 409 23.47 8.24 26.13
C ALA A 409 24.92 8.51 26.57
N LYS A 410 25.82 7.54 26.36
CA LYS A 410 27.26 7.70 26.64
C LYS A 410 27.90 8.77 25.75
N LEU A 411 27.55 8.81 24.46
CA LEU A 411 28.04 9.82 23.52
C LEU A 411 27.63 11.23 23.95
N ILE A 412 26.37 11.41 24.33
CA ILE A 412 25.85 12.69 24.84
C ILE A 412 26.64 13.11 26.08
N GLN A 413 26.74 12.24 27.09
CA GLN A 413 27.49 12.53 28.33
C GLN A 413 28.93 12.97 28.04
N SER A 414 29.66 12.19 27.22
CA SER A 414 31.05 12.49 26.86
C SER A 414 31.24 13.78 26.06
N SER A 415 30.18 14.29 25.42
CA SER A 415 30.20 15.51 24.62
C SER A 415 29.85 16.76 25.44
N THR A 416 29.07 16.61 26.52
CA THR A 416 28.77 17.67 27.49
C THR A 416 29.86 17.90 28.53
N ASP A 417 30.74 16.91 28.76
CA ASP A 417 31.87 17.01 29.69
C ASP A 417 33.11 17.72 29.08
N ARG A 418 32.99 18.25 27.85
CA ARG A 418 33.98 19.10 27.18
C ARG A 418 33.47 20.54 27.11
#